data_AF-A0A8C6TAQ3-F1
#
_entry.id   AF-A0A8C6TAQ3-F1
#
_cell.length_a   1.000
_cell.length_b   1.000
_cell.length_c   1.000
_cell.angle_alpha   90.00
_cell.angle_beta   90.00
_cell.angle_gamma   90.00
#
_symmetry.space_group_name_H-M   'P 1'
#
loop_
_entity.id
_entity.type
_entity.pdbx_description
1 polymer ?
#
loop_
_entity_poly.entity_id
_entity_poly.type
_entity_poly.pdbx_seq_one_letter_code
_entity_poly.pdbx_strand_id
1 'polypeptide(L)'
;MGHIPRSSDLHPKLMGQGPNDMIYVYDLGIKEGHRGPLRLGERVTLIVDNTRFVVDPAIFTAQPNTMLGRMFGSGRDNNFTRPNDKGEYEVADGISSTVFRAILDYYKSGIIRCPDGVSIPELREACDYLCISFNYNTIKCRDLSALMHELSNDGARRQFECYLEEMVLPLMVASAQSGERECHVVVLTDDDMGEEYSQIIYSTKLYRFFKYIENRDVAKAVLKDRGLKKIRLGIEGYPTYKEKVKRRPGGRPEVIYNYVQRPFIRMSWEKEEGKSRHVDFQCVKSKSTTNLAAAAADIPQDQLVVMQPGPQVDELDTLPQVYEQQPSTAALDPLGPQVPHNPPGPLAPQNPPVAQQDAPHQAVPIHSNQHSGHSLATYHYEPGPDPPSPSA
;
A
#
# COMPACT_ATOMS: atom_id res chain seq x y z
N MET A 1 -10.01 46.26 36.36
CA MET A 1 -10.40 44.94 36.91
C MET A 1 -10.31 43.94 35.76
N GLY A 2 -9.53 42.87 35.92
CA GLY A 2 -9.33 41.84 34.88
C GLY A 2 -7.86 41.55 34.57
N HIS A 3 -7.12 41.01 35.56
CA HIS A 3 -5.76 40.52 35.35
C HIS A 3 -5.82 39.15 34.64
N ILE A 4 -5.29 39.08 33.43
CA ILE A 4 -4.99 37.82 32.74
C ILE A 4 -3.72 37.24 33.39
N PRO A 5 -3.72 36.01 33.94
CA PRO A 5 -2.50 35.43 34.46
C PRO A 5 -1.60 35.02 33.29
N ARG A 6 -0.37 35.52 33.28
CA ARG A 6 0.70 35.05 32.39
C ARG A 6 0.95 33.57 32.68
N SER A 7 0.97 32.77 31.62
CA SER A 7 1.50 31.40 31.63
C SER A 7 2.92 31.44 32.21
N SER A 8 3.12 30.83 33.38
CA SER A 8 4.43 30.69 33.99
C SER A 8 5.21 29.62 33.22
N ASP A 9 6.23 30.05 32.47
CA ASP A 9 7.19 29.16 31.79
C ASP A 9 7.92 28.29 32.81
N LEU A 10 7.49 27.04 32.94
CA LEU A 10 8.14 26.01 33.76
C LEU A 10 9.14 25.26 32.86
N HIS A 11 10.36 25.80 32.75
CA HIS A 11 11.45 25.11 32.06
C HIS A 11 11.91 23.86 32.84
N PRO A 12 12.23 22.74 32.15
CA PRO A 12 12.93 21.61 32.77
C PRO A 12 14.25 22.06 33.39
N LYS A 13 14.56 21.58 34.60
CA LYS A 13 15.87 21.82 35.22
C LYS A 13 16.85 20.74 34.76
N LEU A 14 17.92 21.15 34.08
CA LEU A 14 19.07 20.28 33.79
C LEU A 14 19.88 20.12 35.09
N MET A 15 20.01 18.90 35.59
CA MET A 15 20.89 18.60 36.73
C MET A 15 21.92 17.55 36.32
N GLY A 16 23.12 18.02 35.97
CA GLY A 16 24.28 17.18 35.69
C GLY A 16 24.91 17.43 34.31
N GLN A 17 26.17 17.86 34.29
CA GLN A 17 27.05 17.83 33.11
C GLN A 17 28.12 16.76 33.37
N GLY A 18 27.77 15.50 33.12
CA GLY A 18 28.74 14.41 32.95
C GLY A 18 28.91 14.10 31.47
N PRO A 19 30.06 13.56 31.01
CA PRO A 19 30.36 13.47 29.57
C PRO A 19 29.40 12.60 28.75
N ASN A 20 28.53 11.81 29.36
CA ASN A 20 27.64 10.87 28.67
C ASN A 20 26.25 10.65 29.33
N ASP A 21 25.83 11.47 30.30
CA ASP A 21 24.52 11.29 30.97
C ASP A 21 23.81 12.64 31.13
N MET A 22 22.99 13.00 30.14
CA MET A 22 22.06 14.13 30.25
C MET A 22 20.81 13.68 31.01
N ILE A 23 20.57 14.27 32.18
CA ILE A 23 19.40 13.96 33.03
C ILE A 23 18.43 15.14 33.02
N TYR A 24 17.21 14.89 32.55
CA TYR A 24 16.12 15.87 32.58
C TYR A 24 15.13 15.52 33.70
N VAL A 25 14.79 16.50 34.54
CA VAL A 25 13.82 16.33 35.63
C VAL A 25 12.53 17.10 35.30
N TYR A 26 11.39 16.39 35.29
CA TYR A 26 10.07 16.96 35.04
C TYR A 26 9.21 16.89 36.29
N ASP A 27 9.05 18.03 36.96
CA ASP A 27 8.15 18.18 38.10
C ASP A 27 6.80 18.80 37.68
N LEU A 28 5.72 18.30 38.29
CA LEU A 28 4.49 19.05 38.46
C LEU A 28 4.73 20.06 39.57
N GLY A 29 4.93 21.33 39.22
CA GLY A 29 5.08 22.42 40.19
C GLY A 29 3.79 22.68 40.95
N ILE A 30 3.45 21.83 41.93
CA ILE A 30 2.44 22.16 42.93
C ILE A 30 3.10 23.17 43.88
N LYS A 31 2.68 24.44 43.76
CA LYS A 31 3.08 25.49 44.72
C LYS A 31 2.77 25.01 46.13
N GLU A 32 3.78 25.10 47.00
CA GLU A 32 3.73 24.71 48.41
C GLU A 32 2.47 25.24 49.11
N GLY A 33 1.76 24.32 49.75
CA GLY A 33 0.54 24.62 50.49
C GLY A 33 -0.03 23.39 51.17
N HIS A 34 0.64 22.92 52.23
CA HIS A 34 0.07 22.14 53.33
C HIS A 34 -0.90 21.00 52.99
N ARG A 35 -0.40 19.76 52.83
CA ARG A 35 -1.05 18.53 53.35
C ARG A 35 -0.05 17.39 53.55
N GLY A 36 0.15 17.00 54.81
CA GLY A 36 0.45 15.65 55.35
C GLY A 36 1.54 14.73 54.73
N PRO A 37 2.13 13.81 55.52
CA PRO A 37 3.12 12.85 55.04
C PRO A 37 2.42 11.69 54.31
N LEU A 38 1.85 11.94 53.14
CA LEU A 38 1.61 10.91 52.13
C LEU A 38 2.83 10.90 51.23
N ARG A 39 3.43 9.72 51.04
CA ARG A 39 4.78 9.52 50.50
C ARG A 39 5.09 10.43 49.30
N LEU A 40 6.16 11.22 49.44
CA LEU A 40 6.77 12.00 48.37
C LEU A 40 6.97 11.09 47.15
N GLY A 41 6.52 11.57 45.99
CA GLY A 41 6.40 10.83 44.73
C GLY A 41 7.61 9.97 44.37
N GLU A 42 7.35 8.69 44.12
CA GLU A 42 8.26 7.75 43.50
C GLU A 42 8.44 8.16 42.03
N ARG A 43 9.41 9.04 41.78
CA ARG A 43 9.78 9.41 40.41
C ARG A 43 10.30 8.18 39.67
N VAL A 44 9.96 8.08 38.40
CA VAL A 44 10.42 7.00 37.52
C VAL A 44 11.46 7.56 36.56
N THR A 45 12.52 6.79 36.31
CA THR A 45 13.52 7.09 35.29
C THR A 45 13.20 6.33 34.02
N LEU A 46 12.94 7.08 32.94
CA LEU A 46 12.77 6.56 31.59
C LEU A 46 14.08 6.77 30.81
N ILE A 47 14.53 5.74 30.12
CA ILE A 47 15.70 5.79 29.25
C ILE A 47 15.19 5.78 27.81
N VAL A 48 15.52 6.83 27.06
CA VAL A 48 15.17 7.00 25.65
C VAL A 48 16.38 7.55 24.93
N ASP A 49 16.86 6.88 23.88
CA ASP A 49 18.02 7.33 23.10
C ASP A 49 19.22 7.64 24.01
N ASN A 50 19.55 6.68 24.89
CA ASN A 50 20.58 6.77 25.93
C ASN A 50 20.46 7.97 26.90
N THR A 51 19.34 8.70 26.87
CA THR A 51 19.10 9.88 27.69
C THR A 51 18.13 9.54 28.81
N ARG A 52 18.41 10.06 30.02
CA ARG A 52 17.63 9.76 31.23
C ARG A 52 16.59 10.86 31.49
N PHE A 53 15.32 10.47 31.56
CA PHE A 53 14.19 11.33 31.87
C PHE A 53 13.60 10.92 33.22
N VAL A 54 13.75 11.75 34.23
CA VAL A 54 13.17 11.53 35.56
C VAL A 54 11.84 12.28 35.63
N VAL A 55 10.75 11.53 35.73
CA VAL A 55 9.39 12.04 35.65
C VAL A 55 8.53 11.58 36.82
N ASP A 56 7.56 12.40 37.21
CA ASP A 56 6.46 11.95 38.07
C ASP A 56 5.47 11.12 37.22
N PRO A 57 5.25 9.83 37.52
CA PRO A 57 4.29 9.00 36.79
C PRO A 57 2.88 9.59 36.70
N ALA A 58 2.49 10.46 37.62
CA ALA A 58 1.19 11.10 37.62
C ALA A 58 0.91 11.90 36.34
N ILE A 59 1.94 12.40 35.63
CA ILE A 59 1.74 13.13 34.36
C ILE A 59 1.05 12.26 33.29
N PHE A 60 1.27 10.95 33.33
CA PHE A 60 0.73 10.02 32.33
C PHE A 60 -0.77 9.75 32.52
N THR A 61 -1.30 10.01 33.71
CA THR A 61 -2.74 9.84 34.01
C THR A 61 -3.63 10.80 33.23
N ALA A 62 -3.09 11.93 32.77
CA ALA A 62 -3.82 12.89 31.94
C ALA A 62 -4.17 12.34 30.55
N GLN A 63 -3.41 11.35 30.06
CA GLN A 63 -3.58 10.78 28.72
C GLN A 63 -3.55 9.24 28.79
N PRO A 64 -4.59 8.59 29.35
CA PRO A 64 -4.58 7.16 29.66
C PRO A 64 -4.61 6.25 28.42
N ASN A 65 -4.94 6.80 27.25
CA ASN A 65 -5.06 6.02 26.00
C ASN A 65 -3.73 5.86 25.25
N THR A 66 -2.67 6.56 25.67
CA THR A 66 -1.34 6.44 25.06
C THR A 66 -0.60 5.22 25.62
N MET A 67 0.48 4.82 24.96
CA MET A 67 1.34 3.73 25.44
C MET A 67 1.86 4.00 26.86
N LEU A 68 2.42 5.19 27.12
CA LEU A 68 2.94 5.55 28.45
C LEU A 68 1.82 5.75 29.48
N GLY A 69 0.65 6.25 29.05
CA GLY A 69 -0.55 6.35 29.88
C GLY A 69 -1.02 5.00 30.40
N ARG A 70 -0.95 3.97 29.55
CA ARG A 70 -1.28 2.59 29.93
C ARG A 70 -0.20 1.96 30.79
N MET A 71 1.07 2.17 30.45
CA MET A 71 2.20 1.66 31.22
C MET A 71 2.20 2.25 32.64
N PHE A 72 2.17 3.57 32.79
CA PHE A 72 2.37 4.18 34.11
C PHE A 72 1.07 4.60 34.81
N GLY A 73 -0.09 4.24 34.26
CA GLY A 73 -1.42 4.52 34.82
C GLY A 73 -1.92 3.47 35.82
N SER A 74 -3.24 3.40 36.00
CA SER A 74 -3.91 2.57 37.03
C SER A 74 -3.76 1.06 36.85
N GLY A 75 -3.15 0.60 35.75
CA GLY A 75 -2.88 -0.80 35.45
C GLY A 75 -1.45 -1.26 35.77
N ARG A 76 -0.69 -0.49 36.56
CA ARG A 76 0.75 -0.69 36.85
C ARG A 76 1.10 -2.13 37.27
N ASP A 77 0.19 -2.84 37.91
CA ASP A 77 0.38 -4.22 38.39
C ASP A 77 0.39 -5.27 37.26
N ASN A 78 -0.15 -4.93 36.08
CA ASN A 78 -0.22 -5.81 34.90
C ASN A 78 0.82 -5.46 33.83
N ASN A 79 1.78 -4.58 34.14
CA ASN A 79 2.78 -4.15 33.18
C ASN A 79 3.74 -5.27 32.80
N PHE A 80 3.84 -5.52 31.50
CA PHE A 80 4.86 -6.41 30.93
C PHE A 80 6.26 -5.79 30.96
N THR A 81 6.36 -4.45 30.97
CA THR A 81 7.65 -3.74 30.95
C THR A 81 8.27 -3.73 32.34
N ARG A 82 9.32 -4.54 32.51
CA ARG A 82 10.08 -4.61 33.76
C ARG A 82 11.22 -3.58 33.74
N PRO A 83 11.50 -2.92 34.87
CA PRO A 83 12.68 -2.08 34.97
C PRO A 83 13.96 -2.93 34.87
N ASN A 84 15.06 -2.30 34.49
CA ASN A 84 16.39 -2.89 34.51
C ASN A 84 16.92 -3.05 35.95
N ASP A 85 18.14 -3.57 36.10
CA ASP A 85 18.79 -3.80 37.41
C ASP A 85 18.94 -2.53 38.27
N LYS A 86 18.86 -1.35 37.65
CA LYS A 86 18.92 -0.04 38.32
C LYS A 86 17.55 0.55 38.65
N GLY A 87 16.46 -0.15 38.33
CA GLY A 87 15.10 0.36 38.52
C GLY A 87 14.64 1.34 37.42
N GLU A 88 15.35 1.40 36.29
CA GLU A 88 15.07 2.33 35.17
C GLU A 88 14.29 1.59 34.05
N TYR A 89 13.45 2.32 33.31
CA TYR A 89 12.64 1.74 32.23
C TYR A 89 13.17 2.20 30.88
N GLU A 90 13.64 1.26 30.07
CA GLU A 90 13.94 1.51 28.64
C GLU A 90 12.64 1.51 27.86
N VAL A 91 12.35 2.63 27.19
CA VAL A 91 11.09 2.86 26.47
C VAL A 91 11.34 3.59 25.16
N ALA A 92 10.32 3.63 24.28
CA ALA A 92 10.32 4.48 23.09
C ALA A 92 11.50 4.20 22.14
N ASP A 93 11.76 2.92 21.87
CA ASP A 93 12.84 2.51 20.96
C ASP A 93 12.66 3.15 19.57
N GLY A 94 13.76 3.63 19.00
CA GLY A 94 13.78 4.39 17.74
C GLY A 94 13.34 5.85 17.82
N ILE A 95 12.91 6.36 18.99
CA ILE A 95 12.53 7.77 19.17
C ILE A 95 13.70 8.56 19.75
N SER A 96 14.06 9.68 19.11
CA SER A 96 15.15 10.54 19.59
C SER A 96 14.80 11.21 20.93
N SER A 97 15.82 11.45 21.76
CA SER A 97 15.67 12.15 23.05
C SER A 97 15.06 13.55 22.90
N THR A 98 15.29 14.22 21.77
CA THR A 98 14.72 15.53 21.45
C THR A 98 13.23 15.46 21.14
N VAL A 99 12.79 14.47 20.37
CA VAL A 99 11.36 14.22 20.13
C VAL A 99 10.67 13.82 21.43
N PHE A 100 11.27 12.90 22.20
CA PHE A 100 10.70 12.42 23.45
C PHE A 100 10.50 13.53 24.48
N ARG A 101 11.43 14.48 24.57
CA ARG A 101 11.28 15.69 25.40
C ARG A 101 10.00 16.46 25.05
N ALA A 102 9.73 16.70 23.76
CA ALA A 102 8.51 17.40 23.34
C ALA A 102 7.24 16.59 23.61
N ILE A 103 7.34 15.26 23.59
CA ILE A 103 6.24 14.36 23.94
C ILE A 103 5.92 14.41 25.44
N LEU A 104 6.91 14.59 26.32
CA LEU A 104 6.64 14.79 27.75
C LEU A 104 5.83 16.07 28.02
N ASP A 105 6.00 17.11 27.22
CA ASP A 105 5.19 18.34 27.32
C ASP A 105 3.72 18.11 26.93
N TYR A 106 3.44 17.12 26.07
CA TYR A 106 2.07 16.74 25.73
C TYR A 106 1.30 16.15 26.90
N TYR A 107 1.95 15.36 27.76
CA TYR A 107 1.30 14.85 28.97
C TYR A 107 0.95 15.96 29.98
N LYS A 108 1.62 17.11 29.89
CA LYS A 108 1.33 18.28 30.73
C LYS A 108 0.28 19.22 30.14
N SER A 109 0.35 19.46 28.83
CA SER A 109 -0.41 20.53 28.17
C SER A 109 -1.43 20.05 27.13
N GLY A 110 -1.36 18.78 26.72
CA GLY A 110 -2.11 18.24 25.59
C GLY A 110 -1.55 18.63 24.21
N ILE A 111 -0.42 19.33 24.15
CA ILE A 111 0.17 19.85 22.92
C ILE A 111 1.64 19.39 22.80
N ILE A 112 2.02 18.92 21.60
CA ILE A 112 3.40 18.73 21.17
C ILE A 112 3.81 19.91 20.29
N ARG A 113 4.87 20.61 20.70
CA ARG A 113 5.53 21.60 19.84
C ARG A 113 6.70 20.91 19.15
N CYS A 114 6.62 20.77 17.83
CA CYS A 114 7.66 20.13 17.04
C CYS A 114 9.01 20.85 17.28
N PRO A 115 10.03 20.14 17.78
CA PRO A 115 11.34 20.73 18.02
C PRO A 115 12.01 21.24 16.74
N ASP A 116 12.93 22.18 16.92
CA ASP A 116 13.76 22.68 15.84
C ASP A 116 14.72 21.59 15.35
N GLY A 117 14.80 21.39 14.03
CA GLY A 117 15.64 20.36 13.42
C GLY A 117 15.00 18.97 13.34
N VAL A 118 13.85 18.75 13.98
CA VAL A 118 13.05 17.52 13.85
C VAL A 118 12.11 17.63 12.66
N SER A 119 12.03 16.58 11.85
CA SER A 119 11.09 16.53 10.72
C SER A 119 9.68 16.14 11.18
N ILE A 120 8.65 16.61 10.49
CA ILE A 120 7.27 16.24 10.81
C ILE A 120 7.00 14.73 10.65
N PRO A 121 7.54 14.04 9.61
CA PRO A 121 7.43 12.59 9.51
C PRO A 121 8.05 11.83 10.69
N GLU A 122 9.23 12.24 11.17
CA GLU A 122 9.85 11.64 12.37
C GLU A 122 8.95 11.81 13.61
N LEU A 123 8.39 13.00 13.80
CA LEU A 123 7.45 13.24 14.89
C LEU A 123 6.16 12.41 14.74
N ARG A 124 5.67 12.24 13.51
CA ARG A 124 4.50 11.41 13.19
C ARG A 124 4.74 9.96 13.58
N GLU A 125 5.86 9.38 13.17
CA GLU A 125 6.25 8.01 13.53
C GLU A 125 6.32 7.82 15.05
N ALA A 126 6.89 8.79 15.77
CA ALA A 126 6.94 8.75 17.24
C ALA A 126 5.54 8.83 17.88
N CYS A 127 4.62 9.62 17.32
CA CYS A 127 3.24 9.70 17.77
C CYS A 127 2.50 8.37 17.54
N ASP A 128 2.65 7.78 16.35
CA ASP A 128 2.05 6.49 15.99
C ASP A 128 2.56 5.38 16.93
N TYR A 129 3.88 5.34 17.20
CA TYR A 129 4.47 4.39 18.15
C TYR A 129 3.88 4.55 19.56
N LEU A 130 3.85 5.78 20.09
CA LEU A 130 3.38 6.04 21.45
C LEU A 130 1.85 6.10 21.60
N CYS A 131 1.12 5.81 20.52
CA CYS A 131 -0.34 5.89 20.47
C CYS A 131 -0.88 7.29 20.83
N ILE A 132 -0.19 8.34 20.37
CA ILE A 132 -0.60 9.74 20.52
C ILE A 132 -1.29 10.18 19.23
N SER A 133 -2.46 10.79 19.34
CA SER A 133 -3.19 11.25 18.16
C SER A 133 -2.46 12.38 17.44
N PHE A 134 -2.09 12.15 16.17
CA PHE A 134 -1.46 13.16 15.32
C PHE A 134 -2.52 14.01 14.61
N ASN A 135 -2.79 15.22 15.12
CA ASN A 135 -3.78 16.15 14.54
C ASN A 135 -3.47 17.61 14.89
N TYR A 136 -4.23 18.56 14.31
CA TYR A 136 -3.99 20.00 14.49
C TYR A 136 -4.19 20.53 15.92
N ASN A 137 -4.98 19.84 16.76
CA ASN A 137 -5.16 20.20 18.17
C ASN A 137 -3.93 19.81 18.98
N THR A 138 -3.33 18.67 18.65
CA THR A 138 -2.19 18.09 19.37
C THR A 138 -0.85 18.63 18.87
N ILE A 139 -0.68 18.84 17.56
CA ILE A 139 0.62 19.18 16.96
C ILE A 139 0.69 20.67 16.63
N LYS A 140 1.78 21.32 17.05
CA LYS A 140 2.16 22.68 16.62
C LYS A 140 3.57 22.65 16.03
N CYS A 141 3.74 23.19 14.83
CA CYS A 141 5.02 23.21 14.13
C CYS A 141 5.23 24.53 13.38
N ARG A 142 6.49 24.78 12.99
CA ARG A 142 6.85 25.89 12.11
C ARG A 142 6.60 25.56 10.63
N ASP A 143 6.89 24.31 10.23
CA ASP A 143 6.65 23.83 8.87
C ASP A 143 5.20 23.34 8.71
N LEU A 144 4.33 24.25 8.30
CA LEU A 144 2.93 23.93 8.01
C LEU A 144 2.79 23.06 6.76
N SER A 145 3.71 23.16 5.79
CA SER A 145 3.62 22.38 4.55
C SER A 145 3.78 20.89 4.86
N ALA A 146 4.79 20.53 5.65
CA ALA A 146 5.02 19.16 6.07
C ALA A 146 3.87 18.63 6.94
N LEU A 147 3.30 19.45 7.84
CA LEU A 147 2.10 19.05 8.60
C LEU A 147 0.89 18.82 7.71
N MET A 148 0.62 19.72 6.75
CA MET A 148 -0.49 19.55 5.83
C MET A 148 -0.29 18.34 4.91
N HIS A 149 0.96 18.00 4.57
CA HIS A 149 1.28 16.81 3.82
C HIS A 149 0.88 15.54 4.58
N GLU A 150 1.32 15.39 5.84
CA GLU A 150 0.94 14.24 6.68
C GLU A 150 -0.59 14.12 6.87
N LEU A 151 -1.26 15.23 7.17
CA LEU A 151 -2.71 15.23 7.34
C LEU A 151 -3.46 14.94 6.01
N SER A 152 -2.91 15.38 4.89
CA SER A 152 -3.46 15.09 3.56
C SER A 152 -3.31 13.62 3.20
N ASN A 153 -2.20 12.97 3.60
CA ASN A 153 -2.01 11.54 3.40
C ASN A 153 -3.06 10.72 4.17
N ASP A 154 -3.38 11.08 5.42
CA ASP A 154 -4.46 10.47 6.19
C ASP A 154 -5.84 10.70 5.55
N GLY A 155 -6.06 11.91 5.00
CA GLY A 155 -7.27 12.24 4.26
C GLY A 155 -7.40 11.43 2.97
N ALA A 156 -6.31 11.31 2.21
CA ALA A 156 -6.25 10.59 0.95
C ALA A 156 -6.46 9.09 1.16
N ARG A 157 -5.87 8.50 2.21
CA ARG A 157 -6.08 7.10 2.59
C ARG A 157 -7.55 6.82 2.83
N ARG A 158 -8.20 7.60 3.70
CA ARG A 158 -9.64 7.46 4.01
C ARG A 158 -10.52 7.64 2.78
N GLN A 159 -10.26 8.67 1.97
CA GLN A 159 -11.03 8.88 0.74
C GLN A 159 -10.88 7.71 -0.24
N PHE A 160 -9.66 7.21 -0.42
CA PHE A 160 -9.42 6.11 -1.32
C PHE A 160 -10.00 4.79 -0.81
N GLU A 161 -10.01 4.55 0.49
CA GLU A 161 -10.72 3.40 1.08
C GLU A 161 -12.21 3.42 0.71
N CYS A 162 -12.87 4.58 0.82
CA CYS A 162 -14.26 4.73 0.35
C CYS A 162 -14.38 4.45 -1.15
N TYR A 163 -13.53 5.06 -1.98
CA TYR A 163 -13.56 4.86 -3.43
C TYR A 163 -13.27 3.41 -3.85
N LEU A 164 -12.40 2.73 -3.12
CA LEU A 164 -12.06 1.34 -3.34
C LEU A 164 -13.29 0.46 -3.10
N GLU A 165 -13.96 0.61 -1.97
CA GLU A 165 -15.15 -0.20 -1.63
C GLU A 165 -16.35 0.14 -2.54
N GLU A 166 -16.58 1.42 -2.83
CA GLU A 166 -17.79 1.88 -3.56
C GLU A 166 -17.69 1.74 -5.08
N MET A 167 -16.51 1.93 -5.68
CA MET A 167 -16.37 2.03 -7.14
C MET A 167 -15.43 0.98 -7.75
N VAL A 168 -14.28 0.71 -7.12
CA VAL A 168 -13.28 -0.20 -7.70
C VAL A 168 -13.60 -1.67 -7.42
N LEU A 169 -13.98 -1.99 -6.18
CA LEU A 169 -14.27 -3.34 -5.73
C LEU A 169 -15.41 -4.01 -6.54
N PRO A 170 -16.53 -3.33 -6.88
CA PRO A 170 -17.56 -3.93 -7.72
C PRO A 170 -17.04 -4.42 -9.09
N LEU A 171 -16.16 -3.65 -9.74
CA LEU A 171 -15.54 -4.05 -11.01
C LEU A 171 -14.57 -5.21 -10.84
N MET A 172 -13.82 -5.23 -9.74
CA MET A 172 -12.93 -6.35 -9.42
C MET A 172 -13.73 -7.64 -9.16
N VAL A 173 -14.84 -7.56 -8.43
CA VAL A 173 -15.73 -8.70 -8.17
C VAL A 173 -16.33 -9.23 -9.47
N ALA A 174 -16.81 -8.35 -10.35
CA ALA A 174 -17.33 -8.75 -11.66
C ALA A 174 -16.25 -9.45 -12.50
N SER A 175 -15.02 -8.93 -12.50
CA SER A 175 -13.87 -9.54 -13.18
C SER A 175 -13.49 -10.90 -12.58
N ALA A 176 -13.50 -11.01 -11.25
CA ALA A 176 -13.21 -12.28 -10.57
C ALA A 176 -14.30 -13.33 -10.87
N GLN A 177 -15.57 -12.93 -10.93
CA GLN A 177 -16.69 -13.78 -11.31
C GLN A 177 -16.62 -14.24 -12.78
N SER A 178 -16.05 -13.43 -13.68
CA SER A 178 -15.77 -13.85 -15.06
C SER A 178 -14.52 -14.73 -15.21
N GLY A 179 -13.81 -15.02 -14.12
CA GLY A 179 -12.63 -15.89 -14.12
C GLY A 179 -11.30 -15.14 -14.26
N GLU A 180 -11.30 -13.81 -14.32
CA GLU A 180 -10.07 -13.02 -14.40
C GLU A 180 -9.28 -13.06 -13.08
N ARG A 181 -7.98 -12.78 -13.18
CA ARG A 181 -7.04 -12.70 -12.05
C ARG A 181 -6.33 -11.34 -11.94
N GLU A 182 -6.65 -10.45 -12.87
CA GLU A 182 -6.25 -9.06 -12.87
C GLU A 182 -7.39 -8.17 -13.36
N CYS A 183 -7.28 -6.89 -13.07
CA CYS A 183 -8.26 -5.87 -13.41
C CYS A 183 -7.51 -4.62 -13.86
N HIS A 184 -7.97 -4.02 -14.95
CA HIS A 184 -7.45 -2.77 -15.46
C HIS A 184 -8.61 -1.80 -15.65
N VAL A 185 -8.67 -0.82 -14.75
CA VAL A 185 -9.73 0.17 -14.66
C VAL A 185 -9.24 1.50 -15.18
N VAL A 186 -9.99 2.11 -16.08
CA VAL A 186 -9.78 3.49 -16.54
C VAL A 186 -10.78 4.41 -15.86
N VAL A 187 -10.32 5.54 -15.36
CA VAL A 187 -11.18 6.52 -14.69
C VAL A 187 -11.45 7.68 -15.64
N LEU A 188 -12.73 7.92 -15.91
CA LEU A 188 -13.22 9.02 -16.71
C LEU A 188 -13.98 10.04 -15.84
N THR A 189 -14.17 11.26 -16.36
CA THR A 189 -15.05 12.22 -15.70
C THR A 189 -16.51 11.86 -15.99
N ASP A 190 -17.44 12.45 -15.23
CA ASP A 190 -18.87 12.13 -15.37
C ASP A 190 -19.45 12.56 -16.73
N ASP A 191 -18.78 13.48 -17.42
CA ASP A 191 -19.20 14.03 -18.72
C ASP A 191 -18.60 13.28 -19.93
N ASP A 192 -17.62 12.40 -19.71
CA ASP A 192 -16.96 11.67 -20.79
C ASP A 192 -17.79 10.45 -21.22
N MET A 193 -17.72 10.10 -22.50
CA MET A 193 -18.27 8.85 -23.03
C MET A 193 -17.14 7.82 -23.20
N GLY A 194 -17.26 6.66 -22.57
CA GLY A 194 -16.28 5.58 -22.66
C GLY A 194 -16.51 4.61 -23.81
N GLU A 195 -15.48 3.84 -24.16
CA GLU A 195 -15.56 2.76 -25.13
C GLU A 195 -16.08 1.46 -24.48
N GLU A 196 -16.83 0.66 -25.25
CA GLU A 196 -17.63 -0.49 -24.79
C GLU A 196 -16.80 -1.69 -24.27
N TYR A 197 -15.48 -1.70 -24.48
CA TYR A 197 -14.62 -2.86 -24.20
C TYR A 197 -13.72 -2.70 -22.96
N SER A 198 -13.82 -1.60 -22.22
CA SER A 198 -12.97 -1.35 -21.06
C SER A 198 -13.75 -1.29 -19.75
N GLN A 199 -13.10 -1.70 -18.67
CA GLN A 199 -13.61 -1.51 -17.32
C GLN A 199 -13.42 -0.04 -16.95
N ILE A 200 -14.51 0.71 -16.97
CA ILE A 200 -14.49 2.17 -16.82
C ILE A 200 -15.23 2.58 -15.55
N ILE A 201 -14.64 3.49 -14.78
CA ILE A 201 -15.32 4.21 -13.71
C ILE A 201 -15.55 5.65 -14.18
N TYR A 202 -16.80 6.10 -14.14
CA TYR A 202 -17.16 7.50 -14.33
C TYR A 202 -17.25 8.17 -12.95
N SER A 203 -16.28 9.02 -12.64
CA SER A 203 -16.25 9.77 -11.38
C SER A 203 -15.27 10.91 -11.47
N THR A 204 -15.77 12.15 -11.56
CA THR A 204 -14.93 13.35 -11.52
C THR A 204 -14.14 13.45 -10.21
N LYS A 205 -14.71 12.93 -9.10
CA LYS A 205 -14.05 12.90 -7.79
C LYS A 205 -12.83 11.98 -7.80
N LEU A 206 -12.98 10.74 -8.28
CA LEU A 206 -11.88 9.79 -8.37
C LEU A 206 -10.84 10.25 -9.40
N TYR A 207 -11.30 10.83 -10.51
CA TYR A 207 -10.44 11.42 -11.52
C TYR A 207 -9.53 12.51 -10.93
N ARG A 208 -10.13 13.46 -10.18
CA ARG A 208 -9.39 14.53 -9.50
C ARG A 208 -8.48 13.99 -8.40
N PHE A 209 -8.91 12.94 -7.69
CA PHE A 209 -8.10 12.28 -6.67
C PHE A 209 -6.77 11.79 -7.25
N PHE A 210 -6.79 11.09 -8.39
CA PHE A 210 -5.58 10.55 -9.03
C PHE A 210 -4.73 11.58 -9.78
N LYS A 211 -5.20 12.82 -9.93
CA LYS A 211 -4.39 13.93 -10.47
C LYS A 211 -3.09 14.13 -9.66
N TYR A 212 -3.15 13.91 -8.34
CA TYR A 212 -2.01 14.10 -7.45
C TYR A 212 -1.15 12.83 -7.40
N ILE A 213 0.17 12.98 -7.51
CA ILE A 213 1.11 11.84 -7.41
C ILE A 213 1.10 11.23 -6.01
N GLU A 214 1.12 12.07 -4.97
CA GLU A 214 1.06 11.64 -3.58
C GLU A 214 -0.18 10.77 -3.29
N ASN A 215 -1.35 11.16 -3.81
CA ASN A 215 -2.56 10.37 -3.68
C ASN A 215 -2.47 9.00 -4.37
N ARG A 216 -1.75 8.92 -5.49
CA ARG A 216 -1.49 7.63 -6.17
C ARG A 216 -0.59 6.74 -5.33
N ASP A 217 0.41 7.29 -4.66
CA ASP A 217 1.29 6.53 -3.77
C ASP A 217 0.54 6.04 -2.52
N VAL A 218 -0.32 6.88 -1.93
CA VAL A 218 -1.22 6.48 -0.83
C VAL A 218 -2.18 5.38 -1.28
N ALA A 219 -2.84 5.54 -2.44
CA ALA A 219 -3.73 4.51 -2.99
C ALA A 219 -2.99 3.20 -3.27
N LYS A 220 -1.76 3.27 -3.77
CA LYS A 220 -0.90 2.10 -3.99
C LYS A 220 -0.62 1.36 -2.68
N ALA A 221 -0.32 2.10 -1.60
CA ALA A 221 -0.12 1.52 -0.28
C ALA A 221 -1.40 0.83 0.22
N VAL A 222 -2.57 1.47 0.10
CA VAL A 222 -3.86 0.85 0.49
C VAL A 222 -4.12 -0.44 -0.27
N LEU A 223 -3.91 -0.46 -1.60
CA LEU A 223 -4.11 -1.68 -2.40
C LEU A 223 -3.13 -2.79 -1.98
N LYS A 224 -1.89 -2.46 -1.63
CA LYS A 224 -0.91 -3.42 -1.09
C LYS A 224 -1.35 -3.97 0.27
N ASP A 225 -1.80 -3.10 1.17
CA ASP A 225 -2.29 -3.48 2.50
C ASP A 225 -3.50 -4.43 2.41
N ARG A 226 -4.32 -4.28 1.35
CA ARG A 226 -5.43 -5.19 1.01
C ARG A 226 -5.01 -6.47 0.28
N GLY A 227 -3.70 -6.72 0.13
CA GLY A 227 -3.15 -7.97 -0.40
C GLY A 227 -3.07 -8.04 -1.94
N LEU A 228 -3.30 -6.93 -2.64
CA LEU A 228 -3.21 -6.89 -4.10
C LEU A 228 -1.75 -6.77 -4.58
N LYS A 229 -1.49 -7.32 -5.75
CA LYS A 229 -0.16 -7.42 -6.37
C LYS A 229 -0.15 -6.75 -7.75
N LYS A 230 1.05 -6.63 -8.33
CA LYS A 230 1.28 -6.05 -9.66
C LYS A 230 0.59 -4.67 -9.85
N ILE A 231 0.52 -3.88 -8.77
CA ILE A 231 -0.24 -2.62 -8.73
C ILE A 231 0.47 -1.55 -9.56
N ARG A 232 -0.24 -1.01 -10.55
CA ARG A 232 0.16 0.17 -11.32
C ARG A 232 -0.96 1.21 -11.29
N LEU A 233 -0.59 2.42 -10.90
CA LEU A 233 -1.45 3.59 -10.85
C LEU A 233 -0.74 4.68 -11.64
N GLY A 234 -1.43 5.30 -12.58
CA GLY A 234 -0.80 6.27 -13.47
C GLY A 234 -1.81 7.07 -14.25
N ILE A 235 -1.28 7.91 -15.14
CA ILE A 235 -2.05 8.62 -16.14
C ILE A 235 -1.43 8.22 -17.47
N GLU A 236 -2.21 7.56 -18.33
CA GLU A 236 -1.77 7.06 -19.63
C GLU A 236 -2.67 7.61 -20.74
N GLY A 237 -2.13 7.69 -21.95
CA GLY A 237 -2.89 8.15 -23.12
C GLY A 237 -3.92 7.09 -23.52
N TYR A 238 -5.19 7.41 -23.34
CA TYR A 238 -6.31 6.54 -23.69
C TYR A 238 -6.92 6.96 -25.03
N PRO A 239 -7.08 6.05 -26.01
CA PRO A 239 -7.65 6.38 -27.31
C PRO A 239 -9.11 6.82 -27.16
N THR A 240 -9.53 7.80 -27.95
CA THR A 240 -10.88 8.40 -27.86
C THR A 240 -11.67 8.22 -29.14
N TYR A 241 -11.19 8.79 -30.24
CA TYR A 241 -11.80 8.59 -31.55
C TYR A 241 -10.73 8.49 -32.62
N LYS A 242 -11.13 7.84 -33.71
CA LYS A 242 -10.33 7.69 -34.92
C LYS A 242 -10.22 9.04 -35.62
N GLU A 243 -9.06 9.68 -35.52
CA GLU A 243 -8.80 11.00 -36.10
C GLU A 243 -8.69 10.91 -37.63
N LYS A 244 -7.81 10.03 -38.14
CA LYS A 244 -7.56 9.94 -39.58
C LYS A 244 -7.06 8.56 -39.99
N VAL A 245 -7.44 8.12 -41.19
CA VAL A 245 -6.77 7.02 -41.88
C VAL A 245 -5.71 7.60 -42.81
N LYS A 246 -4.44 7.45 -42.45
CA LYS A 246 -3.31 7.90 -43.29
C LYS A 246 -2.80 6.72 -44.09
N ARG A 247 -2.80 6.84 -45.42
CA ARG A 247 -2.08 5.88 -46.30
C ARG A 247 -0.62 6.32 -46.38
N ARG A 248 0.30 5.46 -45.94
CA ARG A 248 1.75 5.64 -46.20
C ARG A 248 2.07 5.34 -47.67
N PRO A 249 3.20 5.83 -48.21
CA PRO A 249 3.72 5.40 -49.51
C PRO A 249 3.96 3.88 -49.43
N GLY A 250 3.14 3.08 -50.12
CA GLY A 250 3.04 1.62 -49.93
C GLY A 250 1.62 1.10 -49.71
N GLY A 251 0.61 1.98 -49.63
CA GLY A 251 -0.80 1.63 -49.78
C GLY A 251 -1.50 1.03 -48.55
N ARG A 252 -0.77 0.66 -47.50
CA ARG A 252 -1.37 0.20 -46.24
C ARG A 252 -2.05 1.37 -45.51
N PRO A 253 -3.36 1.30 -45.24
CA PRO A 253 -4.04 2.29 -44.42
C PRO A 253 -3.65 2.10 -42.95
N GLU A 254 -3.14 3.15 -42.32
CA GLU A 254 -2.89 3.21 -40.88
C GLU A 254 -3.92 4.12 -40.23
N VAL A 255 -4.52 3.64 -39.14
CA VAL A 255 -5.51 4.39 -38.38
C VAL A 255 -4.79 5.18 -37.28
N ILE A 256 -4.96 6.50 -37.29
CA ILE A 256 -4.47 7.41 -36.26
C ILE A 256 -5.63 7.68 -35.30
N TYR A 257 -5.40 7.46 -34.02
CA TYR A 257 -6.35 7.74 -32.94
C TYR A 257 -5.90 8.99 -32.17
N ASN A 258 -6.87 9.75 -31.68
CA ASN A 258 -6.62 10.81 -30.71
C ASN A 258 -6.53 10.21 -29.29
N TYR A 259 -5.53 10.62 -28.51
CA TYR A 259 -5.30 10.11 -27.16
C TYR A 259 -5.50 11.20 -26.10
N VAL A 260 -6.24 10.87 -25.04
CA VAL A 260 -6.45 11.75 -23.88
C VAL A 260 -5.84 11.10 -22.64
N GLN A 261 -5.10 11.88 -21.86
CA GLN A 261 -4.46 11.41 -20.64
C GLN A 261 -5.52 11.09 -19.57
N ARG A 262 -5.69 9.82 -19.22
CA ARG A 262 -6.69 9.35 -18.25
C ARG A 262 -6.02 8.60 -17.09
N PRO A 263 -6.45 8.82 -15.84
CA PRO A 263 -6.02 7.99 -14.74
C PRO A 263 -6.44 6.54 -14.93
N PHE A 264 -5.59 5.61 -14.51
CA PHE A 264 -5.90 4.19 -14.53
C PHE A 264 -5.40 3.49 -13.26
N ILE A 265 -6.04 2.36 -12.96
CA ILE A 265 -5.70 1.45 -11.89
C ILE A 265 -5.55 0.06 -12.49
N ARG A 266 -4.38 -0.54 -12.35
CA ARG A 266 -4.16 -1.95 -12.64
C ARG A 266 -3.71 -2.67 -11.39
N MET A 267 -4.28 -3.84 -11.13
CA MET A 267 -3.90 -4.71 -10.02
C MET A 267 -4.21 -6.18 -10.33
N SER A 268 -3.61 -7.07 -9.55
CA SER A 268 -3.83 -8.52 -9.63
C SER A 268 -4.08 -9.11 -8.24
N TRP A 269 -4.96 -10.11 -8.17
CA TRP A 269 -5.19 -10.97 -7.00
C TRP A 269 -4.78 -12.42 -7.29
N GLU A 270 -3.90 -12.62 -8.27
CA GLU A 270 -3.32 -13.91 -8.58
C GLU A 270 -2.49 -14.42 -7.40
N LYS A 271 -2.87 -15.58 -6.85
CA LYS A 271 -2.24 -16.16 -5.66
C LYS A 271 -0.86 -16.73 -5.97
N GLU A 272 -0.70 -17.38 -7.12
CA GLU A 272 0.56 -18.00 -7.55
C GLU A 272 1.31 -17.12 -8.54
N GLU A 273 2.59 -16.87 -8.27
CA GLU A 273 3.49 -16.18 -9.21
C GLU A 273 4.66 -17.08 -9.63
N GLY A 274 4.55 -18.41 -9.53
CA GLY A 274 5.74 -19.23 -9.77
C GLY A 274 5.67 -20.75 -9.79
N LYS A 275 4.50 -21.40 -9.86
CA LYS A 275 4.44 -22.87 -10.06
C LYS A 275 3.31 -23.32 -10.98
N SER A 276 3.55 -23.15 -12.27
CA SER A 276 3.46 -24.31 -13.14
C SER A 276 4.74 -24.41 -13.97
N ARG A 277 5.87 -24.60 -13.28
CA ARG A 277 6.90 -25.48 -13.84
C ARG A 277 6.43 -26.88 -13.51
N HIS A 278 5.42 -27.38 -14.24
CA HIS A 278 5.38 -28.83 -14.43
C HIS A 278 6.79 -29.20 -14.85
N VAL A 279 7.38 -30.17 -14.14
CA VAL A 279 8.76 -30.58 -14.30
C VAL A 279 9.08 -30.60 -15.79
N ASP A 280 9.87 -29.63 -16.26
CA ASP A 280 10.54 -29.79 -17.54
C ASP A 280 11.45 -30.97 -17.28
N PHE A 281 10.98 -32.16 -17.66
CA PHE A 281 11.85 -33.26 -17.98
C PHE A 281 12.60 -32.79 -19.22
N GLN A 282 13.57 -31.90 -19.00
CA GLN A 282 14.71 -31.76 -19.86
C GLN A 282 15.39 -33.12 -19.74
N CYS A 283 14.90 -34.04 -20.58
CA CYS A 283 15.49 -35.34 -20.81
C CYS A 283 16.91 -35.00 -21.22
N VAL A 284 17.83 -35.13 -20.26
CA VAL A 284 19.26 -34.98 -20.51
C VAL A 284 19.51 -35.88 -21.71
N LYS A 285 19.92 -35.29 -22.82
CA LYS A 285 20.19 -36.03 -24.05
C LYS A 285 21.40 -36.89 -23.74
N SER A 286 21.16 -38.07 -23.17
CA SER A 286 22.17 -39.08 -22.97
C SER A 286 22.73 -39.33 -24.36
N LYS A 287 24.02 -39.02 -24.53
CA LYS A 287 24.79 -39.43 -25.70
C LYS A 287 24.95 -40.95 -25.64
N SER A 288 23.87 -41.69 -25.82
CA SER A 288 23.91 -43.07 -26.24
C SER A 288 23.66 -43.06 -27.74
N THR A 289 24.75 -43.04 -28.51
CA THR A 289 24.71 -43.48 -29.90
C THR A 289 24.52 -44.99 -29.90
N THR A 290 23.31 -45.46 -29.62
CA THR A 290 22.95 -46.85 -29.86
C THR A 290 22.61 -46.93 -31.33
N ASN A 291 23.57 -47.40 -32.13
CA ASN A 291 23.39 -47.64 -33.55
C ASN A 291 22.46 -48.88 -33.69
N LEU A 292 21.14 -48.67 -33.65
CA LEU A 292 20.13 -49.73 -33.74
C LEU A 292 20.29 -50.58 -35.01
N ALA A 293 20.91 -50.03 -36.06
CA ALA A 293 21.20 -50.76 -37.29
C ALA A 293 22.27 -51.87 -37.14
N ALA A 294 23.14 -51.79 -36.14
CA ALA A 294 24.19 -52.80 -35.92
C ALA A 294 23.72 -53.96 -35.02
N ALA A 295 22.73 -53.73 -34.14
CA ALA A 295 22.18 -54.76 -33.27
C ALA A 295 21.10 -55.64 -33.93
N ALA A 296 20.54 -55.19 -35.05
CA ALA A 296 19.55 -55.95 -35.84
C ALA A 296 20.18 -56.91 -36.87
N ALA A 297 21.51 -56.91 -37.02
CA ALA A 297 22.20 -57.72 -38.02
C ALA A 297 22.60 -59.12 -37.53
N ASP A 298 22.37 -59.46 -36.25
CA ASP A 298 22.96 -60.67 -35.67
C ASP A 298 22.09 -61.32 -34.59
N ILE A 299 20.87 -61.76 -34.94
CA ILE A 299 20.19 -62.88 -34.24
C ILE A 299 19.40 -63.73 -35.25
N PRO A 300 19.71 -65.04 -35.40
CA PRO A 300 19.05 -65.97 -36.31
C PRO A 300 17.57 -66.21 -35.96
N GLN A 301 16.74 -66.35 -37.00
CA GLN A 301 15.36 -66.82 -36.91
C GLN A 301 15.30 -68.28 -36.48
N ASP A 302 14.84 -68.57 -35.26
CA ASP A 302 13.86 -69.64 -35.06
C ASP A 302 13.18 -69.61 -33.66
N GLN A 303 11.91 -70.02 -33.65
CA GLN A 303 11.07 -70.46 -32.51
C GLN A 303 10.36 -69.44 -31.59
N LEU A 304 9.15 -69.06 -32.04
CA LEU A 304 7.84 -69.25 -31.37
C LEU A 304 7.82 -69.57 -29.86
N VAL A 305 6.97 -68.85 -29.09
CA VAL A 305 5.89 -69.40 -28.23
C VAL A 305 5.19 -68.29 -27.41
N VAL A 306 3.89 -68.10 -27.73
CA VAL A 306 2.69 -67.97 -26.86
C VAL A 306 2.55 -66.81 -25.84
N MET A 307 1.48 -66.03 -26.06
CA MET A 307 0.80 -65.11 -25.14
C MET A 307 0.15 -65.82 -23.94
N GLN A 308 0.21 -65.21 -22.75
CA GLN A 308 -0.64 -65.51 -21.59
C GLN A 308 -1.35 -64.23 -21.08
N PRO A 309 -2.64 -64.29 -20.69
CA PRO A 309 -3.36 -63.20 -20.03
C PRO A 309 -3.29 -63.31 -18.48
N GLY A 310 -3.21 -62.17 -17.78
CA GLY A 310 -3.23 -62.07 -16.32
C GLY A 310 -4.64 -61.83 -15.74
N PRO A 311 -4.90 -62.13 -14.45
CA PRO A 311 -6.25 -62.38 -13.92
C PRO A 311 -6.92 -61.20 -13.19
N GLN A 312 -8.21 -61.41 -12.95
CA GLN A 312 -9.24 -60.58 -12.27
C GLN A 312 -8.90 -60.26 -10.80
N VAL A 313 -9.45 -59.15 -10.28
CA VAL A 313 -9.48 -58.83 -8.85
C VAL A 313 -10.92 -58.65 -8.36
N ASP A 314 -11.09 -59.10 -7.12
CA ASP A 314 -12.30 -59.59 -6.45
C ASP A 314 -12.94 -58.53 -5.53
N GLU A 315 -14.20 -58.77 -5.21
CA GLU A 315 -15.15 -57.99 -4.41
C GLU A 315 -14.81 -57.98 -2.90
N LEU A 316 -15.17 -56.92 -2.15
CA LEU A 316 -15.18 -56.96 -0.68
C LEU A 316 -16.37 -56.19 -0.09
N ASP A 317 -16.96 -56.79 0.94
CA ASP A 317 -18.32 -56.61 1.43
C ASP A 317 -18.40 -56.04 2.88
N THR A 318 -19.58 -55.47 3.19
CA THR A 318 -20.35 -55.39 4.48
C THR A 318 -19.91 -54.63 5.78
N LEU A 319 -20.71 -53.56 6.07
CA LEU A 319 -21.53 -53.23 7.29
C LEU A 319 -20.92 -52.71 8.63
N PRO A 320 -21.71 -52.08 9.59
CA PRO A 320 -23.20 -51.89 9.66
C PRO A 320 -23.78 -50.51 10.06
N GLN A 321 -25.12 -50.47 9.98
CA GLN A 321 -26.19 -49.51 10.31
C GLN A 321 -26.16 -48.89 11.74
N VAL A 322 -26.92 -47.84 12.10
CA VAL A 322 -28.36 -47.85 12.54
C VAL A 322 -28.89 -46.41 12.64
N TYR A 323 -30.08 -46.12 12.07
CA TYR A 323 -31.31 -45.72 12.79
C TYR A 323 -32.51 -45.75 11.84
N GLU A 324 -33.57 -46.38 12.33
CA GLU A 324 -34.73 -46.87 11.59
C GLU A 324 -35.98 -46.03 11.94
N GLN A 325 -36.87 -45.89 10.95
CA GLN A 325 -38.35 -45.86 11.02
C GLN A 325 -39.05 -44.69 10.29
N GLN A 326 -39.74 -45.10 9.22
CA GLN A 326 -40.78 -44.43 8.41
C GLN A 326 -42.17 -44.91 8.91
N PRO A 327 -43.31 -44.29 8.56
CA PRO A 327 -43.92 -44.45 7.21
C PRO A 327 -44.70 -43.18 6.76
N SER A 328 -45.27 -42.97 5.57
CA SER A 328 -45.74 -43.83 4.48
C SER A 328 -45.86 -43.02 3.18
N THR A 329 -45.51 -43.68 2.08
CA THR A 329 -45.86 -43.51 0.65
C THR A 329 -47.00 -42.57 0.21
N ALA A 330 -46.76 -41.76 -0.83
CA ALA A 330 -47.28 -42.00 -2.20
C ALA A 330 -46.95 -40.83 -3.15
N ALA A 331 -46.09 -41.04 -4.16
CA ALA A 331 -46.08 -40.27 -5.41
C ALA A 331 -45.12 -40.87 -6.47
N LEU A 332 -45.72 -41.28 -7.59
CA LEU A 332 -45.25 -41.13 -8.98
C LEU A 332 -44.27 -42.16 -9.60
N ASP A 333 -44.79 -42.84 -10.62
CA ASP A 333 -44.03 -43.39 -11.76
C ASP A 333 -43.94 -42.34 -12.91
N PRO A 334 -43.04 -42.53 -13.91
CA PRO A 334 -42.32 -41.47 -14.59
C PRO A 334 -42.72 -41.26 -16.05
N LEU A 335 -42.46 -40.06 -16.59
CA LEU A 335 -42.27 -39.82 -18.02
C LEU A 335 -41.20 -38.74 -18.23
N GLY A 336 -40.09 -39.12 -18.87
CA GLY A 336 -39.11 -38.19 -19.45
C GLY A 336 -39.71 -37.43 -20.66
N PRO A 337 -39.02 -36.43 -21.22
CA PRO A 337 -38.02 -36.77 -22.25
C PRO A 337 -36.80 -35.82 -22.39
N GLN A 338 -35.72 -36.43 -22.86
CA GLN A 338 -34.75 -36.02 -23.90
C GLN A 338 -34.12 -34.61 -23.97
N VAL A 339 -32.79 -34.69 -24.13
CA VAL A 339 -31.77 -33.69 -24.45
C VAL A 339 -31.87 -33.20 -25.91
N PRO A 340 -31.59 -31.91 -26.21
CA PRO A 340 -31.24 -31.48 -27.56
C PRO A 340 -29.73 -31.21 -27.74
N HIS A 341 -29.22 -31.69 -28.86
CA HIS A 341 -27.89 -31.45 -29.42
C HIS A 341 -27.68 -29.98 -29.84
N ASN A 342 -26.44 -29.51 -29.64
CA ASN A 342 -25.94 -28.19 -30.06
C ASN A 342 -25.45 -28.20 -31.53
N PRO A 343 -25.64 -27.14 -32.33
CA PRO A 343 -25.06 -27.00 -33.67
C PRO A 343 -23.66 -26.37 -33.64
N PRO A 344 -22.84 -26.51 -34.72
CA PRO A 344 -21.45 -26.09 -34.73
C PRO A 344 -21.27 -24.58 -34.98
N GLY A 345 -20.29 -23.98 -34.30
CA GLY A 345 -19.94 -22.57 -34.40
C GLY A 345 -19.17 -22.19 -35.67
N PRO A 346 -19.06 -20.88 -35.99
CA PRO A 346 -18.37 -20.40 -37.19
C PRO A 346 -16.85 -20.35 -37.01
N LEU A 347 -16.16 -20.62 -38.11
CA LEU A 347 -14.70 -20.68 -38.29
C LEU A 347 -14.03 -19.31 -38.08
N ALA A 348 -13.02 -19.26 -37.20
CA ALA A 348 -12.10 -18.14 -37.07
C ALA A 348 -10.98 -18.22 -38.13
N PRO A 349 -10.56 -17.11 -38.76
CA PRO A 349 -9.44 -17.11 -39.70
C PRO A 349 -8.09 -17.23 -38.99
N GLN A 350 -7.27 -18.16 -39.47
CA GLN A 350 -5.89 -18.38 -39.06
C GLN A 350 -4.99 -17.21 -39.50
N ASN A 351 -4.24 -16.62 -38.57
CA ASN A 351 -3.12 -15.73 -38.88
C ASN A 351 -1.82 -16.55 -39.00
N PRO A 352 -0.93 -16.26 -39.97
CA PRO A 352 0.34 -16.96 -40.13
C PRO A 352 1.39 -16.54 -39.08
N PRO A 353 2.45 -17.34 -38.87
CA PRO A 353 3.41 -17.12 -37.79
C PRO A 353 4.32 -15.92 -38.07
N VAL A 354 4.52 -15.08 -37.06
CA VAL A 354 5.51 -14.00 -37.09
C VAL A 354 6.89 -14.60 -36.82
N ALA A 355 7.75 -14.56 -37.82
CA ALA A 355 9.17 -14.87 -37.68
C ALA A 355 9.85 -13.80 -36.81
N GLN A 356 10.47 -14.25 -35.73
CA GLN A 356 11.30 -13.46 -34.83
C GLN A 356 12.67 -13.30 -35.50
N GLN A 357 13.00 -12.08 -35.97
CA GLN A 357 14.35 -11.71 -36.39
C GLN A 357 14.99 -10.89 -35.28
N ASP A 358 15.92 -11.54 -34.58
CA ASP A 358 16.97 -10.89 -33.79
C ASP A 358 18.03 -10.31 -34.74
N ALA A 359 18.29 -9.01 -34.65
CA ALA A 359 19.62 -8.44 -34.93
C ALA A 359 19.77 -7.03 -34.32
N PRO A 360 21.01 -6.61 -33.95
CA PRO A 360 21.27 -5.58 -32.95
C PRO A 360 21.68 -4.22 -33.57
N HIS A 361 21.32 -3.11 -32.92
CA HIS A 361 21.91 -1.79 -33.22
C HIS A 361 22.20 -1.08 -31.89
N GLN A 362 23.44 -1.15 -31.39
CA GLN A 362 24.54 -0.20 -31.65
C GLN A 362 24.17 1.26 -31.37
N ALA A 363 24.64 1.71 -30.20
CA ALA A 363 24.75 3.10 -29.81
C ALA A 363 25.84 3.80 -30.63
N VAL A 364 25.60 5.05 -31.05
CA VAL A 364 26.60 5.97 -31.59
C VAL A 364 26.31 7.39 -31.05
N PRO A 365 27.33 8.19 -30.68
CA PRO A 365 27.23 9.19 -29.63
C PRO A 365 26.91 10.60 -30.12
N ILE A 366 26.43 11.44 -29.20
CA ILE A 366 26.22 12.88 -29.38
C ILE A 366 27.58 13.58 -29.21
N HIS A 367 28.06 14.23 -30.28
CA HIS A 367 29.19 15.15 -30.24
C HIS A 367 28.68 16.59 -30.30
N SER A 368 29.19 17.39 -29.36
CA SER A 368 29.06 18.84 -29.22
C SER A 368 29.64 19.60 -30.42
N ASN A 369 28.97 20.65 -30.90
CA ASN A 369 29.63 21.95 -31.06
C ASN A 369 28.67 23.15 -31.09
N GLN A 370 29.17 24.25 -30.50
CA GLN A 370 28.54 25.54 -30.26
C GLN A 370 28.53 26.45 -31.51
N HIS A 371 27.52 27.33 -31.67
CA HIS A 371 27.66 28.80 -31.59
C HIS A 371 26.38 29.58 -31.97
N SER A 372 25.97 30.45 -31.03
CA SER A 372 25.55 31.86 -31.15
C SER A 372 24.27 32.28 -31.90
N GLY A 373 23.38 32.93 -31.14
CA GLY A 373 22.31 33.80 -31.62
C GLY A 373 21.44 34.34 -30.47
N HIS A 374 21.76 35.53 -29.96
CA HIS A 374 21.09 36.22 -28.85
C HIS A 374 19.62 36.59 -29.14
N SER A 375 18.74 36.46 -28.14
CA SER A 375 17.56 37.35 -27.95
C SER A 375 17.07 37.24 -26.49
N LEU A 376 17.27 38.30 -25.70
CA LEU A 376 16.64 38.50 -24.38
C LEU A 376 15.25 39.14 -24.59
N ALA A 377 14.21 38.62 -23.95
CA ALA A 377 12.92 39.28 -23.81
C ALA A 377 12.64 39.55 -22.33
N THR A 378 12.61 40.84 -22.00
CA THR A 378 12.30 41.43 -20.69
C THR A 378 10.77 41.52 -20.52
N TYR A 379 10.26 41.05 -19.38
CA TYR A 379 8.86 41.26 -19.00
C TYR A 379 8.67 42.64 -18.38
N HIS A 380 7.84 43.48 -18.99
CA HIS A 380 7.41 44.79 -18.47
C HIS A 380 6.26 44.62 -17.48
N TYR A 381 6.35 45.28 -16.32
CA TYR A 381 5.31 45.40 -15.30
C TYR A 381 4.61 46.75 -15.51
N GLU A 382 3.28 46.78 -15.65
CA GLU A 382 2.49 48.02 -15.67
C GLU A 382 2.24 48.53 -14.23
N PRO A 383 2.42 49.83 -13.96
CA PRO A 383 1.95 50.45 -12.73
C PRO A 383 0.52 51.01 -12.90
N GLY A 384 -0.36 50.70 -11.93
CA GLY A 384 -1.72 51.25 -11.84
C GLY A 384 -1.75 52.75 -11.47
N PRO A 385 -2.90 53.42 -11.64
CA PRO A 385 -2.99 54.88 -11.58
C PRO A 385 -3.02 55.44 -10.14
N ASP A 386 -2.25 56.52 -9.92
CA ASP A 386 -2.18 57.28 -8.68
C ASP A 386 -3.48 58.07 -8.36
N PRO A 387 -3.80 58.31 -7.07
CA PRO A 387 -4.91 59.15 -6.63
C PRO A 387 -4.58 60.66 -6.69
N PRO A 388 -5.58 61.55 -6.79
CA PRO A 388 -5.35 62.99 -6.88
C PRO A 388 -4.99 63.63 -5.52
N SER A 389 -3.98 64.51 -5.53
CA SER A 389 -3.57 65.33 -4.39
C SER A 389 -4.54 66.51 -4.13
N PRO A 390 -4.70 66.95 -2.87
CA PRO A 390 -5.52 68.11 -2.51
C PRO A 390 -4.66 69.39 -2.36
N SER A 391 -5.19 70.54 -2.77
CA SER A 391 -5.03 71.85 -2.10
C SER A 391 -5.76 72.97 -2.85
N ALA A 392 -6.88 73.44 -2.28
CA ALA A 392 -7.29 74.84 -2.11
C ALA A 392 -8.61 74.87 -1.31
#